data_AF-A0A6A4EI72-F1
#
_entry.id   AF-A0A6A4EI72-F1
#
_cell.length_a   1.000
_cell.length_b   1.000
_cell.length_c   1.000
_cell.angle_alpha   90.00
_cell.angle_beta   90.00
_cell.angle_gamma   90.00
#
_symmetry.space_group_name_H-M   'P 1'
#
loop_
_entity.id
_entity.type
_entity.pdbx_description
1 polymer ?
#
loop_
_entity_poly.entity_id
_entity_poly.type
_entity_poly.pdbx_seq_one_letter_code
_entity_poly.pdbx_strand_id
1 'polypeptide(L)'
;MRAGIDDAETTAAELLAKADAELNDQATVEATNFFVSVKEVREFVKGEVPAAAVFISVIMCVLTVERLVNNRGTRVTLVDGDHAYCRRLEKMDPFRRDARVLQVPVWDPKIRSHGRPRFQTGVVYELKKIHTMKFYHDMVQGSMQSLGTANPGVIQEFADFEMAKRARLDSPAPLFNNQARDPADEDEKEEMM
;
A
#
# COMPACT_ATOMS: atom_id res chain seq x y z
N MET A 1 17.22 33.39 33.51
CA MET A 1 16.09 32.90 32.68
C MET A 1 16.67 31.99 31.60
N ARG A 2 16.69 30.67 31.82
CA ARG A 2 17.13 29.67 30.84
C ARG A 2 16.22 28.43 30.76
N ALA A 3 15.18 28.37 31.59
CA ALA A 3 14.30 27.20 31.71
C ALA A 3 13.18 27.10 30.63
N GLY A 4 13.15 28.00 29.63
CA GLY A 4 12.06 28.03 28.64
C GLY A 4 12.41 27.43 27.27
N ILE A 5 13.69 27.15 27.02
CA ILE A 5 14.17 26.61 25.74
C ILE A 5 14.33 25.09 25.84
N ASP A 6 14.89 24.62 26.96
CA ASP A 6 15.13 23.20 27.22
C ASP A 6 13.81 22.38 27.27
N ASP A 7 12.73 22.94 27.83
CA ASP A 7 11.41 22.30 27.88
C ASP A 7 10.73 22.22 26.48
N ALA A 8 10.96 23.23 25.63
CA ALA A 8 10.41 23.26 24.27
C ALA A 8 11.16 22.32 23.32
N GLU A 9 12.48 22.20 23.50
CA GLU A 9 13.33 21.28 22.74
C GLU A 9 13.08 19.82 23.15
N THR A 10 12.87 19.58 24.44
CA THR A 10 12.47 18.25 24.97
C THR A 10 11.10 17.82 24.45
N THR A 11 10.11 18.72 24.42
CA THR A 11 8.78 18.41 23.87
C THR A 11 8.79 18.21 22.35
N ALA A 12 9.62 18.93 21.60
CA ALA A 12 9.80 18.70 20.17
C ALA A 12 10.46 17.33 19.88
N ALA A 13 11.47 16.95 20.67
CA ALA A 13 12.15 15.66 20.58
C ALA A 13 11.19 14.49 20.90
N GLU A 14 10.33 14.63 21.90
CA GLU A 14 9.29 13.64 22.23
C GLU A 14 8.26 13.47 21.11
N LEU A 15 7.83 14.57 20.48
CA LEU A 15 6.91 14.53 19.34
C LEU A 15 7.53 13.85 18.12
N LEU A 16 8.82 14.10 17.85
CA LEU A 16 9.57 13.44 16.78
C LEU A 16 9.73 11.95 17.06
N ALA A 17 10.14 11.56 18.27
CA ALA A 17 10.28 10.15 18.65
C ALA A 17 8.95 9.39 18.54
N LYS A 18 7.84 10.02 18.90
CA LYS A 18 6.50 9.45 18.72
C LYS A 18 6.13 9.28 17.24
N ALA A 19 6.45 10.26 16.41
CA ALA A 19 6.22 10.17 14.97
C ALA A 19 7.08 9.06 14.33
N ASP A 20 8.35 8.93 14.71
CA ASP A 20 9.25 7.87 14.23
C ASP A 20 8.77 6.49 14.65
N ALA A 21 8.29 6.33 15.89
CA ALA A 21 7.69 5.09 16.36
C ALA A 21 6.44 4.73 15.54
N GLU A 22 5.55 5.70 15.29
CA GLU A 22 4.34 5.50 14.47
C GLU A 22 4.68 5.14 13.01
N LEU A 23 5.72 5.75 12.44
CA LEU A 23 6.23 5.40 11.11
C LEU A 23 6.78 3.96 11.06
N ASN A 24 7.49 3.53 12.11
CA ASN A 24 8.01 2.17 12.19
C ASN A 24 6.89 1.12 12.39
N ASP A 25 5.88 1.44 13.19
CA ASP A 25 4.68 0.62 13.32
C ASP A 25 3.93 0.51 11.99
N GLN A 26 3.80 1.62 11.25
CA GLN A 26 3.22 1.61 9.90
C GLN A 26 4.02 0.73 8.94
N ALA A 27 5.35 0.82 8.96
CA ALA A 27 6.22 -0.01 8.12
C ALA A 27 6.07 -1.51 8.46
N THR A 28 5.95 -1.83 9.74
CA THR A 28 5.74 -3.21 10.22
C THR A 28 4.39 -3.75 9.77
N VAL A 29 3.33 -2.96 9.92
CA VAL A 29 1.97 -3.33 9.49
C VAL A 29 1.88 -3.46 7.97
N GLU A 30 2.52 -2.59 7.20
CA GLU A 30 2.59 -2.69 5.73
C GLU A 30 3.40 -3.92 5.26
N ALA A 31 4.36 -4.39 6.07
CA ALA A 31 5.10 -5.61 5.81
C ALA A 31 4.27 -6.88 6.05
N THR A 32 3.37 -6.87 7.04
CA THR A 32 2.57 -8.03 7.44
C THR A 32 1.22 -8.13 6.72
N ASN A 33 0.59 -7.00 6.39
CA ASN A 33 -0.73 -6.95 5.74
C ASN A 33 -0.63 -7.05 4.21
N PHE A 34 0.00 -8.12 3.76
CA PHE A 34 0.20 -8.41 2.35
C PHE A 34 -0.56 -9.67 1.95
N PHE A 35 -1.33 -9.59 0.87
CA PHE A 35 -2.20 -10.68 0.42
C PHE A 35 -2.04 -10.98 -1.06
N VAL A 36 -2.09 -12.26 -1.41
CA VAL A 36 -2.03 -12.72 -2.82
C VAL A 36 -3.33 -13.38 -3.26
N SER A 37 -4.31 -13.51 -2.36
CA SER A 37 -5.63 -14.03 -2.68
C SER A 37 -6.75 -13.21 -2.05
N VAL A 38 -7.85 -13.07 -2.79
CA VAL A 38 -9.12 -12.50 -2.35
C VAL A 38 -9.66 -13.29 -1.16
N LYS A 39 -9.42 -14.60 -1.08
CA LYS A 39 -9.80 -15.41 0.08
C LYS A 39 -9.14 -14.91 1.36
N GLU A 40 -7.82 -14.70 1.37
CA GLU A 40 -7.11 -14.19 2.54
C GLU A 40 -7.57 -12.77 2.91
N VAL A 41 -7.75 -11.89 1.92
CA VAL A 41 -8.29 -10.54 2.16
C VAL A 41 -9.68 -10.61 2.81
N ARG A 42 -10.54 -11.51 2.35
CA ARG A 42 -11.88 -11.69 2.92
C ARG A 42 -11.81 -12.20 4.36
N GLU A 43 -10.95 -13.17 4.64
CA GLU A 43 -10.76 -13.70 6.00
C GLU A 43 -10.23 -12.62 6.94
N PHE A 44 -9.25 -11.82 6.49
CA PHE A 44 -8.73 -10.67 7.21
C PHE A 44 -9.84 -9.67 7.58
N VAL A 45 -10.63 -9.22 6.60
CA VAL A 45 -11.71 -8.24 6.84
C VAL A 45 -12.86 -8.80 7.70
N LYS A 46 -13.06 -10.12 7.71
CA LYS A 46 -14.06 -10.78 8.58
C LYS A 46 -13.59 -10.93 10.02
N GLY A 47 -12.32 -11.29 10.22
CA GLY A 47 -11.75 -11.57 11.54
C GLY A 47 -11.42 -10.30 12.31
N GLU A 48 -10.93 -9.29 11.62
CA GLU A 48 -10.58 -8.00 12.17
C GLU A 48 -11.29 -6.95 11.31
N VAL A 49 -12.26 -6.21 11.84
CA VAL A 49 -12.75 -5.01 11.14
C VAL A 49 -11.56 -4.06 11.12
N PRO A 50 -10.87 -3.85 9.98
CA PRO A 50 -9.57 -3.20 10.01
C PRO A 50 -9.79 -1.75 10.42
N ALA A 51 -9.03 -1.27 11.41
CA ALA A 51 -9.09 0.13 11.80
C ALA A 51 -8.79 1.02 10.59
N ALA A 52 -9.32 2.25 10.57
CA ALA A 52 -9.20 3.14 9.41
C ALA A 52 -7.73 3.45 9.01
N ALA A 53 -6.80 3.31 9.96
CA ALA A 53 -5.37 3.49 9.76
C ALA A 53 -4.64 2.25 9.20
N VAL A 54 -5.31 1.10 9.09
CA VAL A 54 -4.71 -0.12 8.58
C VAL A 54 -4.71 -0.12 7.06
N PHE A 55 -3.50 -0.20 6.51
CA PHE A 55 -3.27 -0.38 5.10
C PHE A 55 -2.99 -1.83 4.78
N ILE A 56 -3.46 -2.27 3.61
CA ILE A 56 -3.09 -3.56 3.04
C ILE A 56 -2.40 -3.36 1.68
N SER A 57 -1.60 -4.36 1.31
CA SER A 57 -1.03 -4.50 -0.01
C SER A 57 -1.50 -5.80 -0.65
N VAL A 58 -1.75 -5.79 -1.96
CA VAL A 58 -2.23 -6.96 -2.69
C VAL A 58 -1.47 -7.16 -4.00
N ILE A 59 -1.22 -8.41 -4.38
CA ILE A 59 -0.80 -8.79 -5.73
C ILE A 59 -1.92 -9.62 -6.35
N MET A 60 -2.56 -9.10 -7.40
CA MET A 60 -3.74 -9.73 -8.00
C MET A 60 -3.87 -9.37 -9.49
N CYS A 61 -4.65 -10.17 -10.22
CA CYS A 61 -4.95 -9.92 -11.63
C CYS A 61 -6.18 -9.04 -11.79
N VAL A 62 -6.15 -8.13 -12.77
CA VAL A 62 -7.28 -7.25 -13.07
C VAL A 62 -8.34 -7.98 -13.90
N LEU A 63 -9.55 -8.04 -13.36
CA LEU A 63 -10.73 -8.54 -14.05
C LEU A 63 -11.44 -7.46 -14.87
N THR A 64 -11.70 -6.30 -14.27
CA THR A 64 -12.37 -5.19 -14.96
C THR A 64 -11.80 -3.84 -14.53
N VAL A 65 -11.84 -2.89 -15.45
CA VAL A 65 -11.43 -1.50 -15.22
C VAL A 65 -12.57 -0.58 -15.64
N GLU A 66 -13.05 0.25 -14.72
CA GLU A 66 -14.16 1.16 -14.95
C GLU A 66 -13.81 2.56 -14.48
N ARG A 67 -14.09 3.58 -15.29
CA ARG A 67 -13.94 4.96 -14.84
C ARG A 67 -15.08 5.33 -13.91
N LEU A 68 -14.78 5.95 -12.76
CA LEU A 68 -15.80 6.47 -11.87
C LEU A 68 -16.57 7.61 -12.54
N VAL A 69 -17.87 7.70 -12.25
CA VAL A 69 -18.80 8.68 -12.86
C VAL A 69 -18.35 10.13 -12.66
N ASN A 70 -17.76 10.44 -11.51
CA ASN A 70 -17.23 11.78 -11.22
C ASN A 70 -15.91 12.10 -11.95
N ASN A 71 -15.39 11.17 -12.74
CA ASN A 71 -14.14 11.26 -13.47
C ASN A 71 -12.93 11.65 -12.58
N ARG A 72 -12.95 11.22 -11.32
CA ARG A 72 -11.87 11.46 -10.34
C ARG A 72 -11.18 10.18 -9.86
N GLY A 73 -11.46 9.05 -10.49
CA GLY A 73 -10.80 7.80 -10.15
C GLY A 73 -11.21 6.67 -11.07
N THR A 74 -10.51 5.56 -10.94
CA THR A 74 -10.71 4.34 -11.71
C THR A 74 -11.00 3.21 -10.75
N ARG A 75 -12.14 2.54 -10.92
CA ARG A 75 -12.50 1.34 -10.18
C ARG A 75 -11.89 0.13 -10.87
N VAL A 76 -11.10 -0.62 -10.11
CA VAL A 76 -10.44 -1.84 -10.54
C VAL A 76 -11.06 -2.99 -9.77
N THR A 77 -11.45 -4.05 -10.48
CA THR A 77 -11.90 -5.31 -9.89
C THR A 77 -10.78 -6.32 -10.04
N LEU A 78 -10.33 -6.88 -8.94
CA LEU A 78 -9.16 -7.75 -8.82
C LEU A 78 -9.60 -9.17 -8.47
N VAL A 79 -8.85 -10.16 -8.95
CA VAL A 79 -9.11 -11.58 -8.73
C VAL A 79 -7.82 -12.34 -8.43
N ASP A 80 -8.00 -13.52 -7.84
CA ASP A 80 -6.94 -14.52 -7.67
C ASP A 80 -6.31 -14.91 -9.02
N GLY A 81 -5.03 -15.26 -9.01
CA GLY A 81 -4.41 -15.96 -10.14
C GLY A 81 -4.15 -15.09 -11.35
N ASP A 82 -4.42 -15.62 -12.55
CA ASP A 82 -3.96 -15.08 -13.83
C ASP A 82 -5.09 -14.76 -14.82
N HIS A 83 -4.71 -14.34 -16.02
CA HIS A 83 -5.64 -14.00 -17.09
C HIS A 83 -6.61 -15.13 -17.47
N ALA A 84 -6.20 -16.41 -17.37
CA ALA A 84 -7.06 -17.53 -17.71
C ALA A 84 -8.18 -17.70 -16.68
N TYR A 85 -7.90 -17.43 -15.40
CA TYR A 85 -8.91 -17.40 -14.35
C TYR A 85 -9.89 -16.23 -14.53
N CYS A 86 -9.41 -15.04 -14.91
CA CYS A 86 -10.27 -13.90 -15.25
C CYS A 86 -11.35 -14.26 -16.27
N ARG A 87 -10.95 -14.89 -17.39
CA ARG A 87 -11.89 -15.31 -18.45
C ARG A 87 -12.94 -16.31 -17.99
N ARG A 88 -12.65 -17.12 -16.97
CA ARG A 88 -13.62 -18.06 -16.39
C ARG A 88 -14.61 -17.33 -15.49
N LEU A 89 -14.15 -16.38 -14.68
CA LEU A 89 -15.00 -15.57 -13.82
C LEU A 89 -15.96 -14.67 -14.60
N GLU A 90 -15.55 -14.14 -15.75
CA GLU A 90 -16.42 -13.36 -16.64
C GLU A 90 -17.67 -14.13 -17.09
N LYS A 91 -17.59 -15.45 -17.18
CA LYS A 91 -18.71 -16.33 -17.58
C LYS A 91 -19.61 -16.72 -16.42
N MET A 92 -19.24 -16.39 -15.19
CA MET A 92 -20.03 -16.71 -14.00
C MET A 92 -21.11 -15.66 -13.78
N ASP A 93 -22.22 -16.09 -13.16
CA ASP A 93 -23.23 -15.15 -12.71
C ASP A 93 -22.62 -14.14 -11.71
N PRO A 94 -23.12 -12.90 -11.68
CA PRO A 94 -22.57 -11.84 -10.83
C PRO A 94 -22.47 -12.23 -9.36
N PHE A 95 -23.50 -12.88 -8.81
CA PHE A 95 -23.55 -13.24 -7.39
C PHE A 95 -22.42 -14.20 -6.99
N ARG A 96 -22.14 -15.23 -7.80
CA ARG A 96 -21.01 -16.15 -7.53
C ARG A 96 -19.63 -15.52 -7.76
N ARG A 97 -19.56 -14.50 -8.60
CA ARG A 97 -18.33 -13.76 -8.90
C ARG A 97 -17.98 -12.79 -7.78
N ASP A 98 -18.97 -12.12 -7.19
CA ASP A 98 -18.80 -11.11 -6.15
C ASP A 98 -18.06 -11.68 -4.91
N ALA A 99 -18.27 -12.96 -4.60
CA ALA A 99 -17.55 -13.66 -3.54
C ALA A 99 -16.05 -13.91 -3.84
N ARG A 100 -15.60 -13.67 -5.08
CA ARG A 100 -14.25 -14.02 -5.60
C ARG A 100 -13.48 -12.81 -6.12
N VAL A 101 -14.00 -11.61 -5.93
CA VAL A 101 -13.37 -10.36 -6.39
C VAL A 101 -13.08 -9.44 -5.22
N LEU A 102 -12.03 -8.64 -5.38
CA LEU A 102 -11.74 -7.46 -4.57
C LEU A 102 -11.95 -6.22 -5.43
N GLN A 103 -12.79 -5.29 -5.00
CA GLN A 103 -13.02 -4.05 -5.73
C GLN A 103 -12.31 -2.87 -5.08
N VAL A 104 -11.50 -2.16 -5.85
CA VAL A 104 -10.69 -1.03 -5.39
C VAL A 104 -10.92 0.19 -6.30
N PRO A 105 -11.65 1.23 -5.84
CA PRO A 105 -11.60 2.55 -6.44
C PRO A 105 -10.24 3.18 -6.15
N VAL A 106 -9.52 3.49 -7.23
CA VAL A 106 -8.25 4.19 -7.23
C VAL A 106 -8.50 5.66 -7.59
N TRP A 107 -8.41 6.54 -6.60
CA TRP A 107 -8.65 7.97 -6.76
C TRP A 107 -7.48 8.67 -7.44
N ASP A 108 -7.75 9.53 -8.40
CA ASP A 108 -6.73 10.33 -9.08
C ASP A 108 -6.07 11.32 -8.09
N PRO A 109 -4.79 11.66 -8.29
CA PRO A 109 -4.13 12.69 -7.49
C PRO A 109 -4.84 14.05 -7.63
N LYS A 110 -4.90 14.79 -6.51
CA LYS A 110 -5.54 16.12 -6.44
C LYS A 110 -4.89 17.12 -7.41
N ILE A 111 -3.57 17.06 -7.55
CA ILE A 111 -2.81 17.84 -8.53
C ILE A 111 -2.63 16.92 -9.75
N ARG A 112 -3.26 17.27 -10.86
CA ARG A 112 -3.17 16.53 -12.12
C ARG A 112 -1.77 16.68 -12.71
N SER A 113 -0.80 15.90 -12.23
CA SER A 113 0.33 15.51 -13.07
C SER A 113 -0.11 14.36 -13.96
N HIS A 114 0.35 14.35 -15.21
CA HIS A 114 -0.30 13.73 -16.38
C HIS A 114 -0.41 12.18 -16.41
N GLY A 115 -0.14 11.49 -15.31
CA GLY A 115 -0.25 10.03 -15.22
C GLY A 115 -1.57 9.59 -14.60
N ARG A 116 -2.62 9.43 -15.39
CA ARG A 116 -3.80 8.64 -14.94
C ARG A 116 -3.32 7.21 -14.69
N PRO A 117 -3.73 6.53 -13.60
CA PRO A 117 -3.48 5.10 -13.44
C PRO A 117 -4.07 4.36 -14.64
N ARG A 118 -3.22 3.77 -15.47
CA ARG A 118 -3.61 2.94 -16.62
C ARG A 118 -3.57 1.49 -16.18
N PHE A 119 -4.73 0.95 -15.81
CA PHE A 119 -4.90 -0.48 -15.55
C PHE A 119 -5.34 -1.18 -16.84
N GLN A 120 -4.87 -2.42 -17.01
CA GLN A 120 -5.25 -3.27 -18.14
C GLN A 120 -5.86 -4.58 -17.63
N THR A 121 -6.97 -4.99 -18.23
CA THR A 121 -7.60 -6.29 -17.93
C THR A 121 -6.65 -7.43 -18.25
N GLY A 122 -6.54 -8.40 -17.34
CA GLY A 122 -5.68 -9.56 -17.47
C GLY A 122 -4.25 -9.36 -16.99
N VAL A 123 -3.86 -8.14 -16.62
CA VAL A 123 -2.52 -7.83 -16.13
C VAL A 123 -2.50 -7.95 -14.60
N VAL A 124 -1.35 -8.38 -14.06
CA VAL A 124 -1.12 -8.50 -12.62
C VAL A 124 -0.52 -7.20 -12.09
N TYR A 125 -1.09 -6.68 -11.01
CA TYR A 125 -0.57 -5.50 -10.33
C TYR A 125 -0.35 -5.80 -8.85
N GLU A 126 0.72 -5.21 -8.31
CA GLU A 126 0.85 -4.95 -6.87
C GLU A 126 0.24 -3.58 -6.57
N LEU A 127 -0.76 -3.55 -5.71
CA LEU A 127 -1.35 -2.33 -5.18
C LEU A 127 -1.06 -2.24 -3.68
N LYS A 128 -0.42 -1.15 -3.25
CA LYS A 128 -0.10 -0.88 -1.84
C LYS A 128 -1.02 0.20 -1.29
N LYS A 129 -1.09 0.31 0.04
CA LYS A 129 -1.84 1.38 0.73
C LYS A 129 -3.35 1.38 0.43
N ILE A 130 -3.93 0.20 0.22
CA ILE A 130 -5.39 0.06 0.18
C ILE A 130 -5.91 0.19 1.60
N HIS A 131 -6.91 1.04 1.79
CA HIS A 131 -7.53 1.36 3.08
C HIS A 131 -9.06 1.25 3.00
N THR A 132 -9.72 1.45 4.15
CA THR A 132 -11.19 1.44 4.25
C THR A 132 -11.79 0.13 3.73
N MET A 133 -11.18 -0.99 4.15
CA MET A 133 -11.62 -2.33 3.77
C MET A 133 -12.96 -2.66 4.43
N LYS A 134 -13.93 -3.12 3.63
CA LYS A 134 -15.28 -3.48 4.11
C LYS A 134 -15.97 -4.48 3.19
N PHE A 135 -17.01 -5.12 3.70
CA PHE A 135 -17.95 -5.89 2.89
C PHE A 135 -19.09 -5.01 2.39
N TYR A 136 -19.47 -5.20 1.13
CA TYR A 136 -20.66 -4.63 0.52
C TYR A 136 -21.32 -5.68 -0.38
N HIS A 137 -22.54 -6.11 -0.05
CA HIS A 137 -23.25 -7.19 -0.76
C HIS A 137 -22.37 -8.44 -1.01
N ASP A 138 -21.72 -8.95 0.05
CA ASP A 138 -20.79 -10.10 -0.01
C ASP A 138 -19.53 -9.89 -0.87
N MET A 139 -19.35 -8.74 -1.51
CA MET A 139 -18.10 -8.36 -2.18
C MET A 139 -17.19 -7.61 -1.19
N VAL A 140 -15.90 -7.91 -1.21
CA VAL A 140 -14.92 -7.14 -0.45
C VAL A 140 -14.50 -5.91 -1.25
N GLN A 141 -14.54 -4.75 -0.59
CA GLN A 141 -14.20 -3.46 -1.17
C GLN A 141 -13.14 -2.77 -0.32
N GLY A 142 -12.19 -2.12 -0.99
CA GLY A 142 -11.24 -1.18 -0.38
C GLY A 142 -11.34 0.19 -1.03
N SER A 143 -10.36 1.04 -0.79
CA SER A 143 -10.14 2.31 -1.47
C SER A 143 -8.64 2.60 -1.50
N MET A 144 -8.18 3.28 -2.54
CA MET A 144 -6.77 3.66 -2.67
C MET A 144 -6.67 5.04 -3.28
N GLN A 145 -5.71 5.85 -2.84
CA GLN A 145 -5.38 7.09 -3.52
C GLN A 145 -4.15 6.87 -4.40
N SER A 146 -4.27 7.18 -5.69
CA SER A 146 -3.11 7.31 -6.55
C SER A 146 -2.35 8.55 -6.10
N LEU A 147 -1.13 8.32 -5.64
CA LEU A 147 -0.17 9.38 -5.37
C LEU A 147 0.49 9.73 -6.71
N GLY A 148 0.68 11.02 -6.99
CA GLY A 148 1.32 11.49 -8.22
C GLY A 148 2.78 11.03 -8.32
N THR A 149 3.56 11.66 -9.21
CA THR A 149 4.97 11.35 -9.54
C THR A 149 5.95 11.20 -8.35
N ALA A 150 5.54 11.50 -7.12
CA ALA A 150 6.34 11.37 -5.90
C ALA A 150 6.39 9.96 -5.28
N ASN A 151 5.63 8.96 -5.76
CA ASN A 151 5.74 7.58 -5.25
C ASN A 151 5.52 6.53 -6.35
N PRO A 152 6.55 6.17 -7.14
CA PRO A 152 6.47 5.13 -8.16
C PRO A 152 6.27 3.70 -7.61
N GLY A 153 6.19 3.50 -6.28
CA GLY A 153 6.18 2.18 -5.64
C GLY A 153 4.83 1.65 -5.17
N VAL A 154 3.72 2.40 -5.35
CA VAL A 154 2.40 2.03 -4.80
C VAL A 154 1.56 1.19 -5.77
N ILE A 155 1.79 1.38 -7.07
CA ILE A 155 1.18 0.59 -8.14
C ILE A 155 2.33 0.06 -8.98
N GLN A 156 2.52 -1.25 -8.99
CA GLN A 156 3.55 -1.90 -9.79
C GLN A 156 2.93 -2.95 -10.69
N GLU A 157 3.33 -2.95 -11.96
CA GLU A 157 2.88 -3.92 -12.96
C GLU A 157 3.85 -5.09 -13.04
N PHE A 158 3.32 -6.30 -13.23
CA PHE A 158 4.11 -7.51 -13.42
C PHE A 158 3.63 -8.28 -14.65
N ALA A 159 4.59 -8.91 -15.33
CA ALA A 159 4.32 -9.75 -16.50
C ALA A 159 3.51 -11.00 -16.14
N ASP A 160 3.79 -11.58 -14.96
CA ASP A 160 3.08 -12.74 -14.45
C ASP A 160 3.01 -12.73 -12.91
N PHE A 161 2.12 -13.58 -12.39
CA PHE A 161 1.80 -13.67 -10.97
C PHE A 161 2.95 -14.23 -10.11
N GLU A 162 3.77 -15.12 -10.66
CA GLU A 162 4.86 -15.74 -9.91
C GLU A 162 6.07 -14.80 -9.80
N MET A 163 6.35 -14.03 -10.85
CA MET A 163 7.32 -12.95 -10.83
C MET A 163 6.94 -11.88 -9.79
N ALA A 164 5.66 -11.53 -9.70
CA ALA A 164 5.15 -10.58 -8.72
C ALA A 164 5.38 -11.08 -7.29
N LYS A 165 5.07 -12.35 -7.00
CA LYS A 165 5.35 -12.96 -5.70
C LYS A 165 6.83 -12.99 -5.35
N ARG A 166 7.69 -13.38 -6.30
CA ARG A 166 9.16 -13.42 -6.10
C ARG A 166 9.72 -12.04 -5.80
N ALA A 167 9.35 -11.04 -6.59
CA ALA A 167 9.79 -9.66 -6.39
C ALA A 167 9.43 -9.14 -4.98
N ARG A 168 8.30 -9.57 -4.42
CA ARG A 168 7.93 -9.21 -3.05
C ARG A 168 8.75 -9.92 -1.98
N LEU A 169 9.07 -11.21 -2.17
CA LEU A 169 9.95 -11.95 -1.26
C LEU A 169 11.37 -11.37 -1.25
N ASP A 170 11.85 -10.90 -2.39
CA ASP A 170 13.19 -10.29 -2.54
C ASP A 170 13.24 -8.83 -2.06
N SER A 171 12.08 -8.18 -1.84
CA SER A 171 11.95 -6.82 -1.27
C SER A 171 11.16 -6.85 0.04
N PRO A 172 11.77 -7.30 1.15
CA PRO A 172 11.20 -7.05 2.48
C PRO A 172 11.03 -5.55 2.68
N ALA A 173 9.98 -5.14 3.40
CA ALA A 173 9.72 -3.74 3.68
C ALA A 173 11.00 -3.07 4.22
N PRO A 174 11.32 -1.83 3.81
CA PRO A 174 12.44 -1.12 4.40
C PRO A 174 12.15 -1.00 5.89
N LEU A 175 12.92 -1.72 6.72
CA LEU A 175 13.09 -1.33 8.11
C LEU A 175 13.69 0.07 8.01
N PHE A 176 12.96 1.09 8.44
CA PHE A 176 13.52 2.44 8.58
C PHE A 176 14.63 2.32 9.62
N ASN A 177 15.86 2.13 9.13
CA ASN A 177 17.01 1.97 9.98
C ASN A 177 17.36 3.37 10.49
N ASN A 178 16.89 3.68 11.70
CA ASN A 178 17.40 4.80 12.47
C ASN A 178 18.86 4.48 12.85
N GLN A 179 19.78 4.63 11.89
CA GLN A 179 21.17 4.85 12.23
C GLN A 179 21.23 6.25 12.85
N ALA A 180 21.15 6.24 14.18
CA ALA A 180 21.71 7.28 15.01
C ALA A 180 23.06 7.69 14.39
N ARG A 181 23.21 8.99 14.16
CA ARG A 181 24.53 9.61 14.06
C ARG A 181 25.29 9.20 15.32
N ASP A 182 26.27 8.32 15.20
CA ASP A 182 27.30 8.18 16.23
C ASP A 182 28.02 9.53 16.34
N PRO A 183 27.97 10.21 17.50
CA PRO A 183 28.81 11.36 17.76
C PRO A 183 30.08 10.82 18.44
N ALA A 184 30.99 10.27 17.66
CA ALA A 184 32.33 9.92 18.10
C ALA A 184 33.25 10.02 16.88
N ASP A 185 33.83 11.21 16.72
CA ASP A 185 35.21 11.45 16.28
C ASP A 185 35.36 12.95 15.98
N GLU A 186 35.22 13.76 17.02
CA GLU A 186 35.97 15.02 17.11
C GLU A 186 37.28 14.70 17.86
N ASP A 187 38.36 15.27 17.31
CA ASP A 187 39.71 15.41 17.87
C ASP A 187 40.65 14.19 17.82
N GLU A 188 41.54 14.18 16.81
CA GLU A 188 42.97 14.34 17.09
C GLU A 188 43.81 14.59 15.80
N LYS A 189 44.52 15.74 15.83
CA LYS A 189 45.83 16.06 15.21
C LYS A 189 45.85 17.10 14.08
N GLU A 190 45.85 18.36 14.51
CA GLU A 190 46.92 19.28 14.13
C GLU A 190 48.27 18.70 14.60
N GLU A 191 49.12 18.26 13.67
CA GLU A 191 50.57 18.52 13.61
C GLU A 191 51.19 17.83 12.39
N MET A 192 52.12 18.54 11.73
CA MET A 192 53.16 18.07 10.80
C MET A 192 52.84 18.00 9.28
N MET A 193 52.78 19.16 8.60
CA MET A 193 53.87 19.75 7.78
C MET A 193 53.34 20.87 6.86
#